data_AF-A0AAE0LIV6-F1
#
_entry.id   AF-A0AAE0LIV6-F1
#
_cell.length_a   1.000
_cell.length_b   1.000
_cell.length_c   1.000
_cell.angle_alpha   90.00
_cell.angle_beta   90.00
_cell.angle_gamma   90.00
#
_symmetry.space_group_name_H-M   'P 1'
#
loop_
_entity.id
_entity.type
_entity.pdbx_description
1 polymer ?
#
loop_
_entity_poly.entity_id
_entity_poly.type
_entity_poly.pdbx_seq_one_letter_code
_entity_poly.pdbx_strand_id
1 'polypeptide(L)'
;MVLFPAAVVPSPATRGTASGKLQLLNYLTSPDIVVWSAVLASCAIPWLFEAAELYIKDSAGEIRPAYADSATYSDGSFGCDLPIERMKQLFDVGLFIVSQVNPVGYTDIKLRKHVACTHDPLAKLLLFMQAQATCYLQSLWATGWLQWIPALSILVPMCIQENEGDITLLAPVTFSDLTKLLSTMEAHQLNAMRDRGERAVGKGSTLIPFGVR
;
A
#
# COMPACT_ATOMS: atom_id res chain seq x y z
N MET A 1 15.98 2.48 -5.23
CA MET A 1 15.30 1.56 -6.16
C MET A 1 13.81 1.89 -6.09
N VAL A 2 13.17 2.22 -7.23
CA VAL A 2 11.74 2.58 -7.23
C VAL A 2 10.95 1.34 -7.59
N LEU A 3 10.04 0.96 -6.70
CA LEU A 3 9.14 -0.18 -6.84
C LEU A 3 7.74 0.36 -6.97
N PHE A 4 7.06 -0.01 -8.05
CA PHE A 4 5.68 0.39 -8.29
C PHE A 4 4.79 -0.84 -8.13
N PRO A 5 4.02 -0.95 -7.05
CA PRO A 5 3.00 -1.98 -6.92
C PRO A 5 1.82 -1.58 -7.83
N ALA A 6 1.47 -2.46 -8.77
CA ALA A 6 0.34 -2.24 -9.67
C ALA A 6 -0.56 -3.49 -9.67
N ALA A 7 -1.87 -3.32 -9.49
CA ALA A 7 -2.85 -4.40 -9.57
C ALA A 7 -3.50 -4.42 -10.96
N VAL A 8 -3.55 -5.58 -11.60
CA VAL A 8 -4.25 -5.75 -12.89
C VAL A 8 -5.76 -5.63 -12.68
N VAL A 9 -6.41 -4.74 -13.42
CA VAL A 9 -7.86 -4.63 -13.48
C VAL A 9 -8.38 -5.55 -14.59
N PRO A 10 -9.28 -6.51 -14.30
CA PRO A 10 -9.81 -7.41 -15.31
C PRO A 10 -10.74 -6.65 -16.27
N SER A 11 -10.31 -6.49 -17.54
CA SER A 11 -11.16 -5.98 -18.63
C SER A 11 -12.27 -6.99 -18.99
N PRO A 12 -13.48 -6.54 -19.42
CA PRO A 12 -14.59 -7.41 -19.82
C PRO A 12 -14.26 -8.44 -20.91
N ALA A 13 -13.20 -8.22 -21.69
CA ALA A 13 -12.69 -9.16 -22.71
C ALA A 13 -11.85 -10.33 -22.14
N THR A 14 -11.37 -10.22 -20.89
CA THR A 14 -10.35 -11.13 -20.28
C THR A 14 -10.88 -11.87 -19.06
N ARG A 15 -12.20 -12.10 -18.99
CA ARG A 15 -12.94 -12.71 -17.85
C ARG A 15 -12.47 -14.10 -17.37
N GLY A 16 -11.44 -14.70 -17.98
CA GLY A 16 -10.96 -16.05 -17.63
C GLY A 16 -9.59 -16.14 -16.95
N THR A 17 -8.71 -15.13 -17.04
CA THR A 17 -7.27 -15.34 -16.72
C THR A 17 -6.58 -14.24 -15.93
N ALA A 18 -7.14 -13.02 -15.88
CA ALA A 18 -6.58 -11.93 -15.09
C ALA A 18 -7.14 -11.96 -13.66
N SER A 19 -6.75 -12.96 -12.88
CA SER A 19 -6.84 -12.90 -11.41
C SER A 19 -6.05 -11.67 -10.95
N GLY A 20 -6.60 -10.86 -10.04
CA GLY A 20 -6.05 -9.60 -9.54
C GLY A 20 -4.65 -9.73 -8.94
N LYS A 21 -3.67 -9.92 -9.82
CA LYS A 21 -2.29 -10.25 -9.49
C LYS A 21 -1.52 -8.95 -9.39
N LEU A 22 -1.00 -8.68 -8.20
CA LEU A 22 -0.08 -7.58 -7.98
C LEU A 22 1.21 -7.82 -8.76
N GLN A 23 1.56 -6.87 -9.59
CA GLN A 23 2.83 -6.82 -10.30
C GLN A 23 3.76 -5.84 -9.60
N LEU A 24 4.96 -6.31 -9.31
CA LEU A 24 6.03 -5.49 -8.77
C LEU A 24 6.94 -5.07 -9.92
N LEU A 25 6.81 -3.82 -10.36
CA LEU A 25 7.58 -3.28 -11.48
C LEU A 25 8.95 -2.85 -10.98
N ASN A 26 10.00 -3.42 -11.57
CA ASN A 26 11.38 -3.09 -11.24
C ASN A 26 12.31 -3.33 -12.43
N TYR A 27 13.59 -2.98 -12.28
CA TYR A 27 14.59 -3.12 -13.33
C TYR A 27 14.92 -4.59 -13.71
N LEU A 28 14.61 -5.56 -12.86
CA LEU A 28 14.79 -7.00 -13.13
C LEU A 28 13.56 -7.61 -13.82
N THR A 29 12.35 -7.24 -13.40
CA THR A 29 11.08 -7.81 -13.88
C THR A 29 10.53 -7.05 -15.09
N SER A 30 10.90 -5.79 -15.24
CA SER A 30 10.33 -4.87 -16.23
C SER A 30 11.31 -3.74 -16.60
N PRO A 31 12.46 -4.04 -17.23
CA PRO A 31 13.50 -3.06 -17.53
C PRO A 31 13.06 -1.99 -18.54
N ASP A 32 12.19 -2.36 -19.49
CA ASP A 32 11.85 -1.49 -20.63
C ASP A 32 10.59 -0.64 -20.39
N ILE A 33 9.95 -0.77 -19.22
CA ILE A 33 8.76 0.00 -18.87
C ILE A 33 9.12 1.47 -18.66
N VAL A 34 8.32 2.36 -19.23
CA VAL A 34 8.51 3.79 -19.07
C VAL A 34 8.03 4.25 -17.69
N VAL A 35 8.90 4.95 -16.96
CA VAL A 35 8.68 5.35 -15.56
C VAL A 35 7.38 6.12 -15.37
N TRP A 36 7.03 7.05 -16.27
CA TRP A 36 5.79 7.83 -16.12
C TRP A 36 4.53 6.93 -16.15
N SER A 37 4.54 5.87 -16.96
CA SER A 37 3.41 4.94 -17.04
C SER A 37 3.31 4.08 -15.78
N ALA A 38 4.44 3.66 -15.22
CA ALA A 38 4.49 2.92 -13.97
C ALA A 38 4.03 3.79 -12.77
N VAL A 39 4.40 5.08 -12.76
CA VAL A 39 3.92 6.04 -11.76
C VAL A 39 2.41 6.23 -11.87
N LEU A 40 1.87 6.43 -13.07
CA LEU A 40 0.42 6.58 -13.27
C LEU A 40 -0.34 5.33 -12.83
N ALA A 41 0.14 4.13 -13.20
CA ALA A 41 -0.45 2.87 -12.77
C ALA A 41 -0.42 2.69 -11.24
N SER A 42 0.69 3.10 -10.60
CA SER A 42 0.83 3.02 -9.13
C SER A 42 0.01 4.06 -8.38
N CYS A 43 -0.36 5.17 -8.99
CA CYS A 43 -1.18 6.22 -8.35
C CYS A 43 -2.65 6.17 -8.80
N ALA A 44 -3.04 5.16 -9.59
CA ALA A 44 -4.39 4.99 -10.11
C ALA A 44 -5.34 4.47 -9.01
N ILE A 45 -5.63 5.35 -8.04
CA ILE A 45 -6.56 5.10 -6.93
C ILE A 45 -7.96 4.90 -7.53
N PRO A 46 -8.60 3.73 -7.32
CA PRO A 46 -9.97 3.51 -7.74
C PRO A 46 -10.86 4.64 -7.23
N TRP A 47 -11.74 5.17 -8.09
CA TRP A 47 -12.63 6.32 -7.85
C TRP A 47 -12.01 7.72 -8.01
N LEU A 48 -10.71 7.90 -7.74
CA LEU A 48 -10.05 9.21 -7.91
C LEU A 48 -9.39 9.35 -9.29
N PHE A 49 -8.78 8.28 -9.79
CA PHE A 49 -8.07 8.24 -11.07
C PHE A 49 -8.53 7.03 -11.90
N GLU A 50 -8.52 7.17 -13.22
CA GLU A 50 -8.78 6.06 -14.14
C GLU A 50 -7.61 5.07 -14.11
N ALA A 51 -7.90 3.78 -14.35
CA ALA A 51 -6.87 2.75 -14.42
C ALA A 51 -5.92 3.03 -15.59
N ALA A 52 -4.61 2.93 -15.35
CA ALA A 52 -3.58 3.32 -16.30
C ALA A 52 -3.02 2.11 -17.07
N GLU A 53 -2.64 2.31 -18.33
CA GLU A 53 -1.93 1.30 -19.11
C GLU A 53 -0.41 1.45 -18.93
N LEU A 54 0.31 0.32 -18.94
CA LEU A 54 1.77 0.31 -18.93
C LEU A 54 2.32 0.47 -20.33
N TYR A 55 3.38 1.27 -20.46
CA TYR A 55 4.06 1.52 -21.72
C TYR A 55 5.50 1.01 -21.67
N ILE A 56 5.97 0.44 -22.77
CA ILE A 56 7.34 -0.03 -22.96
C ILE A 56 8.02 0.84 -24.02
N LYS A 57 9.31 1.10 -23.81
CA LYS A 57 10.19 1.73 -24.79
C LYS A 57 10.96 0.65 -25.55
N ASP A 58 10.75 0.57 -26.86
CA ASP A 58 11.49 -0.35 -27.73
C ASP A 58 12.96 0.10 -27.86
N SER A 59 13.83 -0.81 -28.30
CA SER A 59 15.22 -0.56 -28.69
C SER A 59 15.37 0.56 -29.72
N ALA A 60 14.35 0.76 -30.57
CA ALA A 60 14.27 1.85 -31.54
C ALA A 60 13.89 3.22 -30.92
N GLY A 61 13.55 3.26 -29.62
CA GLY A 61 13.12 4.46 -28.91
C GLY A 61 11.62 4.75 -28.96
N GLU A 62 10.85 3.96 -29.71
CA GLU A 62 9.41 4.08 -29.84
C GLU A 62 8.66 3.60 -28.59
N ILE A 63 7.62 4.33 -28.18
CA ILE A 63 6.80 4.00 -27.03
C ILE A 63 5.57 3.21 -27.50
N ARG A 64 5.35 2.02 -26.94
CA ARG A 64 4.21 1.15 -27.28
C ARG A 64 3.54 0.59 -26.02
N PRO A 65 2.26 0.18 -26.08
CA PRO A 65 1.61 -0.52 -24.97
C PRO A 65 2.40 -1.78 -24.60
N ALA A 66 2.57 -2.02 -23.31
CA ALA A 66 3.35 -3.14 -22.79
C ALA A 66 2.72 -4.50 -23.12
N TYR A 67 1.39 -4.55 -23.22
CA TYR A 67 0.60 -5.74 -23.46
C TYR A 67 -0.39 -5.51 -24.59
N ALA A 68 -0.52 -6.49 -25.49
CA ALA A 68 -1.41 -6.43 -26.64
C ALA A 68 -2.91 -6.38 -26.25
N ASP A 69 -3.25 -6.87 -25.06
CA ASP A 69 -4.64 -7.01 -24.59
C ASP A 69 -5.17 -5.76 -23.85
N SER A 70 -4.48 -4.61 -23.93
CA SER A 70 -4.87 -3.37 -23.21
C SER A 70 -5.18 -3.61 -21.74
N ALA A 71 -4.30 -4.34 -21.05
CA ALA A 71 -4.42 -4.56 -19.63
C ALA A 71 -4.26 -3.21 -18.90
N THR A 72 -5.27 -2.85 -18.11
CA THR A 72 -5.25 -1.65 -17.28
C THR A 72 -4.85 -2.00 -15.86
N TYR A 73 -4.18 -1.06 -15.21
CA TYR A 73 -3.58 -1.22 -13.90
C TYR A 73 -4.11 -0.16 -12.96
N SER A 74 -4.49 -0.59 -11.76
CA SER A 74 -4.84 0.29 -10.64
C SER A 74 -3.77 0.24 -9.57
N ASP A 75 -3.86 1.17 -8.62
CA ASP A 75 -2.95 1.28 -7.49
C ASP A 75 -2.85 -0.06 -6.73
N GLY A 76 -1.61 -0.54 -6.55
CA GLY A 76 -1.31 -1.77 -5.83
C GLY A 76 -1.49 -1.65 -4.32
N SER A 77 -1.62 -0.43 -3.78
CA SER A 77 -1.91 -0.19 -2.36
C SER A 77 -3.27 -0.72 -1.93
N PHE A 78 -4.17 -1.10 -2.84
CA PHE A 78 -5.45 -1.73 -2.51
C PHE A 78 -5.36 -3.25 -2.37
N GLY A 79 -4.33 -3.89 -2.92
CA GLY A 79 -4.13 -5.33 -2.83
C GLY A 79 -3.17 -5.70 -1.71
N CYS A 80 -1.90 -5.32 -1.86
CA CYS A 80 -0.87 -5.44 -0.83
C CYS A 80 0.11 -4.27 -1.03
N ASP A 81 0.12 -3.35 -0.07
CA ASP A 81 0.98 -2.17 -0.11
C ASP A 81 2.48 -2.55 -0.03
N LEU A 82 2.82 -3.54 0.81
CA LEU A 82 4.19 -4.05 0.95
C LEU A 82 4.31 -5.55 0.60
N PRO A 83 4.75 -5.91 -0.62
CA PRO A 83 5.04 -7.29 -0.97
C PRO A 83 6.41 -7.72 -0.43
N ILE A 84 6.54 -7.81 0.90
CA ILE A 84 7.80 -8.12 1.61
C ILE A 84 8.41 -9.42 1.12
N GLU A 85 7.61 -10.49 1.04
CA GLU A 85 8.09 -11.81 0.58
C GLU A 85 8.63 -11.77 -0.84
N ARG A 86 7.95 -11.04 -1.74
CA ARG A 86 8.38 -10.95 -3.13
C ARG A 86 9.66 -10.11 -3.26
N MET A 87 9.78 -9.05 -2.46
CA MET A 87 11.02 -8.26 -2.39
C MET A 87 12.19 -9.08 -1.81
N LYS A 88 11.95 -9.87 -0.76
CA LYS A 88 12.94 -10.81 -0.20
C LYS A 88 13.45 -11.77 -1.27
N GLN A 89 12.55 -12.36 -2.05
CA GLN A 89 12.91 -13.28 -3.13
C GLN A 89 13.66 -12.62 -4.29
N LEU A 90 13.29 -11.40 -4.66
CA LEU A 90 13.87 -10.72 -5.82
C LEU A 90 15.22 -10.05 -5.53
N PHE A 91 15.40 -9.54 -4.31
CA PHE A 91 16.58 -8.74 -3.96
C PHE A 91 17.43 -9.32 -2.83
N ASP A 92 17.07 -10.49 -2.29
CA ASP A 92 17.78 -11.14 -1.18
C ASP A 92 18.01 -10.20 0.02
N VAL A 93 16.99 -9.38 0.34
CA VAL A 93 17.06 -8.38 1.41
C VAL A 93 16.55 -8.93 2.73
N GLY A 94 17.35 -8.75 3.80
CA GLY A 94 17.03 -9.25 5.15
C GLY A 94 16.32 -8.26 6.07
N LEU A 95 16.43 -6.95 5.80
CA LEU A 95 15.92 -5.88 6.66
C LEU A 95 14.99 -4.94 5.90
N PHE A 96 13.78 -4.74 6.41
CA PHE A 96 12.78 -3.85 5.84
C PHE A 96 12.54 -2.64 6.73
N ILE A 97 12.91 -1.46 6.23
CA ILE A 97 12.56 -0.18 6.82
C ILE A 97 11.37 0.37 6.05
N VAL A 98 10.24 0.58 6.74
CA VAL A 98 8.97 0.95 6.14
C VAL A 98 8.52 2.29 6.67
N SER A 99 8.20 3.23 5.79
CA SER A 99 7.60 4.51 6.18
C SER A 99 6.10 4.46 5.96
N GLN A 100 5.35 4.28 7.04
CA GLN A 100 3.90 4.18 6.98
C GLN A 100 3.25 5.57 7.00
N VAL A 101 2.56 5.88 5.91
CA VAL A 101 1.72 7.09 5.75
C VAL A 101 0.23 6.76 5.67
N ASN A 102 -0.12 5.47 5.53
CA ASN A 102 -1.51 5.03 5.48
C ASN A 102 -2.19 5.30 6.83
N PRO A 103 -3.29 6.09 6.88
CA PRO A 103 -3.98 6.44 8.11
C PRO A 103 -4.54 5.22 8.85
N VAL A 104 -5.01 4.21 8.12
CA VAL A 104 -5.59 2.99 8.71
C VAL A 104 -4.52 2.22 9.48
N GLY A 105 -3.37 1.97 8.84
CA GLY A 105 -2.21 1.34 9.48
C GLY A 105 -1.70 2.15 10.68
N TYR A 106 -1.64 3.48 10.57
CA TYR A 106 -1.24 4.35 11.67
C TYR A 106 -2.16 4.20 12.90
N THR A 107 -3.48 4.16 12.69
CA THR A 107 -4.44 4.00 13.80
C THR A 107 -4.32 2.65 14.49
N ASP A 108 -4.12 1.56 13.75
CA ASP A 108 -3.97 0.22 14.32
C ASP A 108 -2.69 0.11 15.15
N ILE A 109 -1.56 0.58 14.62
CA ILE A 109 -0.27 0.55 15.32
C ILE A 109 -0.30 1.40 16.59
N LYS A 110 -0.95 2.57 16.55
CA LYS A 110 -1.11 3.44 17.71
C LYS A 110 -2.03 2.82 18.76
N LEU A 111 -3.13 2.18 18.35
CA LEU A 111 -4.04 1.48 19.24
C LEU A 111 -3.35 0.31 19.94
N ARG A 112 -2.63 -0.54 19.20
CA ARG A 112 -1.82 -1.64 19.77
C ARG A 112 -0.80 -1.15 20.80
N LYS A 113 -0.06 -0.08 20.49
CA LYS A 113 0.86 0.56 21.44
C LYS A 113 0.17 1.04 22.71
N HIS A 114 -0.97 1.71 22.54
CA HIS A 114 -1.73 2.24 23.67
C HIS A 114 -2.23 1.11 24.57
N VAL A 115 -2.77 0.03 23.98
CA VAL A 115 -3.21 -1.17 24.71
C VAL A 115 -2.04 -1.90 25.37
N ALA A 116 -0.86 -1.93 24.74
CA ALA A 116 0.34 -2.54 25.33
C ALA A 116 0.83 -1.80 26.58
N CYS A 117 0.67 -0.47 26.64
CA CYS A 117 1.06 0.35 27.79
C CYS A 117 0.00 0.38 28.90
N THR A 118 -1.25 0.06 28.56
CA THR A 118 -2.39 0.14 29.47
C THR A 118 -2.66 -1.22 30.13
N HIS A 119 -2.86 -1.22 31.45
CA HIS A 119 -3.19 -2.44 32.20
C HIS A 119 -4.68 -2.79 32.20
N ASP A 120 -5.52 -1.97 31.56
CA ASP A 120 -6.97 -2.15 31.55
C ASP A 120 -7.39 -3.42 30.80
N PRO A 121 -8.11 -4.35 31.44
CA PRO A 121 -8.54 -5.61 30.83
C PRO A 121 -9.52 -5.40 29.68
N LEU A 122 -10.32 -4.33 29.73
CA LEU A 122 -11.26 -3.96 28.64
C LEU A 122 -10.52 -3.55 27.37
N ALA A 123 -9.41 -2.82 27.49
CA ALA A 123 -8.61 -2.41 26.34
C ALA A 123 -7.97 -3.63 25.65
N LYS A 124 -7.49 -4.60 26.44
CA LYS A 124 -6.97 -5.88 25.93
C LYS A 124 -8.07 -6.73 25.28
N LEU A 125 -9.27 -6.76 25.86
CA LEU A 125 -10.43 -7.44 25.26
C LEU A 125 -10.82 -6.79 23.93
N LEU A 126 -10.85 -5.47 23.85
CA LEU A 126 -11.17 -4.76 22.61
C LEU A 126 -10.15 -5.06 21.51
N LEU A 127 -8.85 -5.07 21.84
CA LEU A 127 -7.79 -5.44 20.90
C LEU A 127 -7.92 -6.90 20.44
N PHE A 128 -8.26 -7.81 21.36
CA PHE A 128 -8.51 -9.21 21.02
C PHE A 128 -9.72 -9.36 20.08
N MET A 129 -10.81 -8.66 20.35
CA MET A 129 -12.01 -8.65 19.50
C MET A 129 -11.71 -8.06 18.12
N GLN A 130 -10.90 -7.01 18.07
CA GLN A 130 -10.43 -6.42 16.81
C GLN A 130 -9.60 -7.44 16.02
N ALA A 131 -8.61 -8.09 16.64
CA ALA A 131 -7.79 -9.11 15.99
C ALA A 131 -8.64 -10.29 15.46
N GLN A 132 -9.61 -10.75 16.25
CA GLN A 132 -10.53 -11.81 15.86
C GLN A 132 -11.41 -11.38 14.68
N ALA A 133 -11.90 -10.14 14.68
CA ALA A 133 -12.67 -9.57 13.58
C ALA A 133 -11.84 -9.50 12.29
N THR A 134 -10.56 -9.11 12.37
CA THR A 134 -9.65 -9.08 11.23
C THR A 134 -9.41 -10.49 10.67
N CYS A 135 -9.16 -11.50 11.50
CA CYS A 135 -9.05 -12.89 11.05
C CYS A 135 -10.35 -13.41 10.42
N TYR A 136 -11.50 -13.04 10.98
CA TYR A 136 -12.79 -13.43 10.42
C TYR A 136 -13.01 -12.77 9.04
N LEU A 137 -12.69 -11.49 8.90
CA LEU A 137 -12.71 -10.77 7.63
C LEU A 137 -11.74 -11.38 6.60
N GLN A 138 -10.54 -11.79 7.02
CA GLN A 138 -9.59 -12.52 6.16
C GLN A 138 -10.19 -13.84 5.65
N SER A 139 -10.86 -14.61 6.51
CA SER A 139 -11.53 -15.85 6.13
C SER A 139 -12.70 -15.58 5.15
N LEU A 140 -13.50 -14.54 5.40
CA LEU A 140 -14.57 -14.13 4.49
C LEU A 140 -14.05 -13.61 3.14
N TRP A 141 -12.89 -12.95 3.12
CA TRP A 141 -12.21 -12.56 1.88
C TRP A 141 -11.76 -13.78 1.08
N ALA A 142 -11.13 -14.76 1.73
CA ALA A 142 -10.66 -16.00 1.11
C ALA A 142 -11.79 -16.86 0.54
N THR A 143 -12.98 -16.83 1.15
CA THR A 143 -14.17 -17.53 0.67
C THR A 143 -14.91 -16.79 -0.45
N GLY A 144 -14.49 -15.58 -0.81
CA GLY A 144 -15.04 -14.81 -1.93
C GLY A 144 -16.41 -14.17 -1.69
N TRP A 145 -17.02 -14.39 -0.52
CA TRP A 145 -18.35 -13.86 -0.17
C TRP A 145 -18.41 -12.33 -0.20
N LEU A 146 -17.34 -11.68 0.24
CA LEU A 146 -17.24 -10.22 0.30
C LEU A 146 -16.94 -9.55 -1.06
N GLN A 147 -16.52 -10.32 -2.06
CA GLN A 147 -16.10 -9.79 -3.37
C GLN A 147 -17.30 -9.34 -4.23
N TRP A 148 -18.52 -9.78 -3.90
CA TRP A 148 -19.73 -9.41 -4.63
C TRP A 148 -20.17 -7.95 -4.36
N ILE A 149 -19.72 -7.34 -3.25
CA ILE A 149 -20.02 -5.94 -2.92
C ILE A 149 -18.81 -5.07 -3.29
N PRO A 150 -18.90 -4.19 -4.32
CA PRO A 150 -17.75 -3.43 -4.82
C PRO A 150 -17.09 -2.51 -3.79
N ALA A 151 -17.86 -1.97 -2.84
CA ALA A 151 -17.31 -1.11 -1.79
C ALA A 151 -16.48 -1.91 -0.77
N LEU A 152 -16.98 -3.09 -0.36
CA LEU A 152 -16.27 -3.93 0.61
C LEU A 152 -15.05 -4.59 -0.04
N SER A 153 -15.08 -4.87 -1.34
CA SER A 153 -13.95 -5.48 -2.02
C SER A 153 -12.70 -4.59 -2.09
N ILE A 154 -12.87 -3.28 -1.92
CA ILE A 154 -11.78 -2.29 -1.86
C ILE A 154 -11.36 -2.04 -0.41
N LEU A 155 -12.34 -1.88 0.49
CA LEU A 155 -12.09 -1.52 1.89
C LEU A 155 -11.53 -2.68 2.73
N VAL A 156 -12.01 -3.90 2.51
CA VAL A 156 -11.60 -5.06 3.30
C VAL A 156 -10.11 -5.37 3.14
N PRO A 157 -9.55 -5.43 1.91
CA PRO A 157 -8.11 -5.54 1.72
C PRO A 157 -7.33 -4.43 2.42
N MET A 158 -7.73 -3.16 2.27
CA MET A 158 -7.08 -2.00 2.90
C MET A 158 -6.97 -2.14 4.44
N CYS A 159 -7.98 -2.73 5.08
CA CYS A 159 -7.99 -2.97 6.53
C CYS A 159 -7.15 -4.18 6.95
N ILE A 160 -6.95 -5.15 6.06
CA ILE A 160 -6.29 -6.42 6.33
C ILE A 160 -4.77 -6.36 6.05
N GLN A 161 -4.29 -5.33 5.36
CA GLN A 161 -2.92 -5.27 4.85
C GLN A 161 -1.87 -5.37 5.95
N GLU A 162 -0.84 -6.17 5.67
CA GLU A 162 0.38 -6.19 6.45
C GLU A 162 1.21 -4.95 6.14
N ASN A 163 1.01 -3.92 6.96
CA ASN A 163 1.65 -2.60 6.82
C ASN A 163 2.87 -2.45 7.74
N GLU A 164 3.44 -3.55 8.22
CA GLU A 164 4.56 -3.54 9.17
C GLU A 164 5.79 -4.18 8.54
N GLY A 165 6.93 -3.49 8.63
CA GLY A 165 8.25 -4.09 8.40
C GLY A 165 9.05 -4.18 9.69
N ASP A 166 10.27 -4.71 9.59
CA ASP A 166 11.18 -4.89 10.73
C ASP A 166 11.41 -3.58 11.50
N ILE A 167 11.48 -2.46 10.78
CA ILE A 167 11.51 -1.12 11.34
C ILE A 167 10.44 -0.27 10.67
N THR A 168 9.39 0.11 11.40
CA THR A 168 8.32 0.94 10.85
C THR A 168 8.40 2.38 11.39
N LEU A 169 8.65 3.32 10.49
CA LEU A 169 8.61 4.76 10.73
C LEU A 169 7.17 5.24 10.57
N LEU A 170 6.62 5.80 11.64
CA LEU A 170 5.25 6.34 11.65
C LEU A 170 5.30 7.85 11.48
N ALA A 171 4.69 8.36 10.42
CA ALA A 171 4.46 9.78 10.28
C ALA A 171 3.33 10.22 11.22
N PRO A 172 3.46 11.34 11.98
CA PRO A 172 2.36 11.89 12.75
C PRO A 172 1.39 12.61 11.81
N VAL A 173 0.59 11.83 11.08
CA VAL A 173 -0.43 12.34 10.16
C VAL A 173 -1.79 12.41 10.86
N THR A 174 -2.47 13.54 10.69
CA THR A 174 -3.87 13.72 11.12
C THR A 174 -4.79 13.53 9.92
N PHE A 175 -6.01 13.06 10.11
CA PHE A 175 -6.99 12.93 9.02
C PHE A 175 -7.24 14.27 8.28
N SER A 176 -7.20 15.40 8.99
CA SER A 176 -7.28 16.74 8.40
C SER A 176 -6.08 17.10 7.52
N ASP A 177 -4.92 16.47 7.72
CA ASP A 177 -3.75 16.71 6.89
C ASP A 177 -3.83 15.93 5.58
N LEU A 178 -4.55 14.80 5.59
CA LEU A 178 -4.82 13.99 4.41
C LEU A 178 -5.81 14.67 3.47
N THR A 179 -6.86 15.29 4.01
CA THR A 179 -7.78 16.09 3.19
C THR A 179 -7.09 17.32 2.57
N LYS A 180 -6.08 17.88 3.26
CA LYS A 180 -5.24 18.95 2.71
C LYS A 180 -4.28 18.46 1.62
N LEU A 181 -3.77 17.23 1.73
CA LEU A 181 -2.94 16.60 0.70
C LEU A 181 -3.72 16.32 -0.59
N LEU A 182 -5.01 16.00 -0.47
CA LEU A 182 -5.90 15.77 -1.62
C LEU A 182 -6.32 17.08 -2.30
N SER A 183 -6.31 18.20 -1.59
CA SER A 183 -6.51 19.54 -2.15
C SER A 183 -5.21 20.13 -2.69
N THR A 184 -5.30 21.07 -3.63
CA THR A 184 -4.14 21.82 -4.15
C THR A 184 -3.35 22.46 -3.01
N MET A 185 -2.23 21.86 -2.61
CA MET A 185 -1.38 22.37 -1.52
C MET A 185 -0.56 23.56 -2.00
N GLU A 186 -0.53 24.63 -1.18
CA GLU A 186 0.45 25.69 -1.35
C GLU A 186 1.85 25.29 -0.83
N ALA A 187 2.90 25.84 -1.45
CA ALA A 187 4.29 25.52 -1.14
C ALA A 187 4.65 25.73 0.35
N HIS A 188 4.03 26.72 1.00
CA HIS A 188 4.27 26.99 2.43
C HIS A 188 3.77 25.86 3.34
N GLN A 189 2.64 25.22 2.99
CA GLN A 189 2.07 24.10 3.76
C GLN A 189 2.91 22.85 3.59
N LEU A 190 3.43 22.64 2.37
CA LEU A 190 4.30 21.51 2.06
C LEU A 190 5.60 21.57 2.86
N ASN A 191 6.23 22.75 2.94
CA ASN A 191 7.44 22.93 3.76
C ASN A 191 7.15 22.70 5.25
N ALA A 192 6.01 23.17 5.76
CA ALA A 192 5.63 22.94 7.15
C ALA A 192 5.42 21.45 7.48
N MET A 193 4.82 20.68 6.55
CA MET A 193 4.69 19.23 6.67
C MET A 193 6.04 18.53 6.60
N ARG A 194 6.93 18.97 5.70
CA ARG A 194 8.29 18.46 5.57
C ARG A 194 9.07 18.61 6.87
N ASP A 195 9.07 19.82 7.44
CA ASP A 195 9.77 20.09 8.70
C ASP A 195 9.17 19.29 9.87
N ARG A 196 7.85 19.04 9.86
CA ARG A 196 7.19 18.18 10.86
C ARG A 196 7.65 16.73 10.73
N GLY A 197 7.78 16.22 9.50
CA GLY A 197 8.36 14.91 9.21
C GLY A 197 9.81 14.80 9.68
N GLU A 198 10.64 15.79 9.33
CA GLU A 198 12.06 15.84 9.75
C GLU A 198 12.19 15.84 11.28
N ARG A 199 11.36 16.62 11.99
CA ARG A 199 11.33 16.63 13.46
C ARG A 199 10.88 15.30 14.06
N ALA A 200 9.95 14.59 13.42
CA ALA A 200 9.47 13.30 13.89
C ALA A 200 10.53 12.20 13.75
N VAL A 201 11.35 12.27 12.69
CA VAL A 201 12.49 11.36 12.49
C VAL A 201 13.64 11.72 13.43
N GLY A 202 13.95 13.01 13.58
CA GLY A 202 15.09 13.48 14.37
C GLY A 202 14.96 13.37 15.90
N LYS A 203 13.74 13.26 16.45
CA LYS A 203 13.50 13.14 17.91
C LYS A 203 13.58 11.71 18.46
N GLY A 204 14.17 10.79 17.70
CA GLY A 204 14.03 9.37 17.99
C GLY A 204 12.63 8.98 17.58
N SER A 205 12.47 8.62 16.31
CA SER A 205 11.29 7.90 15.84
C SER A 205 10.94 6.83 16.87
N THR A 206 9.66 6.61 17.13
CA THR A 206 9.22 5.45 17.91
C THR A 206 9.53 4.20 17.10
N LEU A 207 10.82 3.86 17.01
CA LEU A 207 11.36 2.58 16.59
C LEU A 207 10.61 1.59 17.44
N ILE A 208 9.74 0.82 16.81
CA ILE A 208 9.18 -0.35 17.45
C ILE A 208 10.09 -1.48 16.98
N PRO A 209 11.16 -1.81 17.71
CA PRO A 209 11.82 -3.08 17.48
C PRO A 209 10.83 -4.15 17.96
N PHE A 210 10.04 -4.70 17.04
CA PHE A 210 9.24 -5.88 17.35
C PHE A 210 10.06 -7.12 17.00
N GLY A 211 10.44 -7.86 18.05
CA GLY A 211 10.81 -9.27 17.97
C GLY A 211 12.16 -9.57 17.31
N VAL A 212 13.15 -9.86 18.15
CA VAL A 212 14.19 -10.83 17.82
C VAL A 212 13.48 -12.11 17.34
N ARG A 213 13.74 -12.53 16.10
CA ARG A 213 13.46 -13.90 15.66
C ARG A 213 14.40 -14.87 16.36
#